data_AF-W2PL52-F1
#
_entry.id   AF-W2PL52-F1
#
_cell.length_a   1.000
_cell.length_b   1.000
_cell.length_c   1.000
_cell.angle_alpha   90.00
_cell.angle_beta   90.00
_cell.angle_gamma   90.00
#
_symmetry.space_group_name_H-M   'P 1'
#
loop_
_entity.id
_entity.type
_entity.pdbx_description
1 polymer ?
#
loop_
_entity_poly.entity_id
_entity_poly.type
_entity_poly.pdbx_seq_one_letter_code
_entity_poly.pdbx_strand_id
1 'polypeptide(L)'
;MVLSIPGVLACSLFLTSVQARTVSFTSYFADDACSGTPQFIYEEDVESCQFSDCTTLSVDEDANSTRVDCYGNDRAETAALFADADAPYVLLEQYTPANTCDTFSNGQAFYADGLCRALPNTSTYGSALASVNRDLSVKLQLFSDTACTKMESNYWRRRVDVFCGVYE
;
A
#
# COMPACT_ATOMS: atom_id res chain seq x y z
N MET A 1 -25.48 -21.93 -62.81
CA MET A 1 -25.37 -22.42 -61.42
C MET A 1 -23.98 -22.05 -60.95
N VAL A 2 -23.87 -20.91 -60.25
CA VAL A 2 -22.60 -20.33 -59.80
C VAL A 2 -22.51 -20.66 -58.31
N LEU A 3 -21.55 -21.51 -57.93
CA LEU A 3 -21.22 -21.72 -56.52
C LEU A 3 -20.05 -20.82 -56.17
N SER A 4 -20.36 -19.71 -55.50
CA SER A 4 -19.43 -18.78 -54.86
C SER A 4 -18.88 -19.40 -53.57
N ILE A 5 -17.55 -19.42 -53.44
CA ILE A 5 -16.83 -19.86 -52.24
C ILE A 5 -16.74 -18.64 -51.29
N PRO A 6 -17.24 -18.71 -50.04
CA PRO A 6 -17.05 -17.62 -49.09
C PRO A 6 -15.63 -17.65 -48.53
N GLY A 7 -14.97 -16.49 -48.60
CA GLY A 7 -13.63 -16.27 -48.08
C GLY A 7 -13.57 -16.46 -46.56
N VAL A 8 -12.50 -17.12 -46.12
CA VAL A 8 -12.14 -17.24 -44.72
C VAL A 8 -11.61 -15.89 -44.26
N LEU A 9 -12.40 -15.15 -43.47
CA LEU A 9 -11.92 -14.00 -42.72
C LEU A 9 -10.92 -14.51 -41.66
N ALA A 10 -9.63 -14.26 -41.87
CA ALA A 10 -8.62 -14.40 -40.84
C ALA A 10 -8.81 -13.27 -39.82
N CYS A 11 -9.55 -13.53 -38.75
CA CYS A 11 -9.59 -12.67 -37.57
C CYS A 11 -8.25 -12.78 -36.84
N SER A 12 -7.31 -11.88 -37.18
CA SER A 12 -6.09 -11.68 -36.41
C SER A 12 -6.46 -11.17 -35.02
N LEU A 13 -6.59 -12.09 -34.06
CA LEU A 13 -6.67 -11.78 -32.63
C LEU A 13 -5.32 -11.17 -32.22
N PHE A 14 -5.26 -9.83 -32.19
CA PHE A 14 -4.24 -9.13 -31.43
C PHE A 14 -4.46 -9.47 -29.96
N LEU A 15 -3.77 -10.51 -29.48
CA LEU A 15 -3.58 -10.75 -28.06
C LEU A 15 -2.78 -9.57 -27.51
N THR A 16 -3.48 -8.55 -27.00
CA THR A 16 -2.86 -7.53 -26.17
C THR A 16 -2.33 -8.26 -24.94
N SER A 17 -1.01 -8.46 -24.86
CA SER A 17 -0.37 -8.95 -23.65
C SER A 17 -0.59 -7.90 -22.57
N VAL A 18 -1.59 -8.11 -21.72
CA VAL A 18 -1.71 -7.36 -20.46
C VAL A 18 -0.50 -7.77 -19.65
N GLN A 19 0.47 -6.86 -19.48
CA GLN A 19 1.60 -7.11 -18.60
C GLN A 19 1.02 -7.29 -17.19
N ALA A 20 1.19 -8.47 -16.59
CA ALA A 20 0.73 -8.72 -15.24
C ALA A 20 1.53 -7.84 -14.29
N ARG A 21 0.86 -6.90 -13.63
CA ARG A 21 1.44 -6.08 -12.56
C ARG A 21 1.69 -6.99 -11.35
N THR A 22 2.87 -6.88 -10.76
CA THR A 22 3.21 -7.53 -9.49
C THR A 22 3.56 -6.44 -8.48
N VAL A 23 2.96 -6.51 -7.31
CA VAL A 23 3.17 -5.58 -6.21
C VAL A 23 3.84 -6.32 -5.05
N SER A 24 4.95 -5.78 -4.57
CA SER A 24 5.63 -6.23 -3.37
C SER A 24 5.00 -5.55 -2.15
N PHE A 25 4.62 -6.32 -1.15
CA PHE A 25 4.08 -5.83 0.12
C PHE A 25 5.08 -6.11 1.22
N THR A 26 5.84 -5.09 1.61
CA THR A 26 6.68 -5.18 2.80
C THR A 26 5.85 -4.82 4.02
N SER A 27 5.39 -5.84 4.74
CA SER A 27 4.57 -5.68 5.94
C SER A 27 5.47 -5.60 7.18
N TYR A 28 5.15 -4.70 8.09
CA TYR A 28 5.83 -4.52 9.36
C TYR A 28 4.86 -4.78 10.50
N PHE A 29 5.33 -5.46 11.55
CA PHE A 29 4.55 -5.85 12.72
C PHE A 29 5.27 -5.39 13.99
N ALA A 30 4.48 -5.10 15.03
CA ALA A 30 4.96 -4.66 16.34
C ALA A 30 5.33 -5.84 17.27
N ASP A 31 5.47 -7.05 16.71
CA ASP A 31 5.90 -8.27 17.39
C ASP A 31 7.05 -8.92 16.62
N ASP A 32 7.59 -10.03 17.12
CA ASP A 32 8.68 -10.79 16.50
C ASP A 32 8.19 -11.97 15.63
N ALA A 33 6.88 -12.10 15.41
CA ALA A 33 6.26 -13.29 14.82
C ALA A 33 5.44 -13.00 13.56
N CYS A 34 5.44 -11.76 13.07
CA CYS A 34 4.62 -11.28 11.97
C CYS A 34 3.13 -11.65 12.15
N SER A 35 2.65 -11.51 13.38
CA SER A 35 1.33 -11.99 13.76
C SER A 35 0.32 -10.84 13.85
N GLY A 36 -0.96 -11.16 13.61
CA GLY A 36 -2.03 -10.18 13.65
C GLY A 36 -1.96 -9.14 12.52
N THR A 37 -2.40 -7.92 12.83
CA THR A 37 -2.47 -6.81 11.87
C THR A 37 -1.12 -6.15 11.69
N PRO A 38 -0.61 -5.99 10.46
CA PRO A 38 0.57 -5.16 10.21
C PRO A 38 0.35 -3.72 10.71
N GLN A 39 1.34 -3.15 11.39
CA GLN A 39 1.30 -1.75 11.81
C GLN A 39 1.49 -0.80 10.61
N PHE A 40 2.23 -1.26 9.60
CA PHE A 40 2.58 -0.52 8.40
C PHE A 40 2.83 -1.50 7.26
N ILE A 41 2.38 -1.14 6.06
CA ILE A 41 2.69 -1.87 4.82
C ILE A 41 3.24 -0.86 3.82
N TYR A 42 4.40 -1.18 3.24
CA TYR A 42 4.96 -0.48 2.09
C TYR A 42 4.74 -1.31 0.83
N GLU A 43 4.11 -0.71 -0.17
CA GLU A 43 3.68 -1.34 -1.41
C GLU A 43 4.45 -0.73 -2.59
N GLU A 44 5.05 -1.55 -3.44
CA GLU A 44 5.75 -1.06 -4.64
C GLU A 44 5.57 -1.99 -5.83
N ASP A 45 5.51 -1.39 -7.03
CA ASP A 45 5.49 -2.15 -8.28
C ASP A 45 6.87 -2.70 -8.57
N VAL A 46 6.93 -4.02 -8.80
CA VAL A 46 8.18 -4.72 -9.07
C VAL A 46 8.04 -5.62 -10.30
N GLU A 47 9.12 -5.71 -11.08
CA GLU A 47 9.18 -6.66 -12.20
C GLU A 47 9.24 -8.12 -11.72
N SER A 48 9.90 -8.33 -10.57
CA SER A 48 10.02 -9.62 -9.90
C SER A 48 9.89 -9.39 -8.40
N CYS A 49 8.86 -9.96 -7.80
CA CYS A 49 8.70 -9.93 -6.35
C CYS A 49 9.48 -11.07 -5.70
N GLN A 50 10.23 -10.74 -4.65
CA GLN A 50 10.98 -11.70 -3.86
C GLN A 50 10.26 -11.87 -2.53
N PHE A 51 9.50 -12.96 -2.42
CA PHE A 51 8.85 -13.34 -1.17
C PHE A 51 9.90 -13.53 -0.06
N SER A 52 9.57 -13.09 1.15
CA SER A 52 10.41 -13.34 2.32
C SER A 52 9.55 -13.79 3.49
N ASP A 53 10.00 -14.85 4.16
CA ASP A 53 9.42 -15.26 5.43
C ASP A 53 9.59 -14.19 6.51
N CYS A 54 8.83 -14.35 7.59
CA CYS A 54 8.92 -13.47 8.74
C CYS A 54 10.34 -13.39 9.28
N THR A 55 10.85 -12.16 9.37
CA THR A 55 12.18 -11.85 9.88
C THR A 55 12.06 -10.82 10.99
N THR A 56 12.72 -11.06 12.11
CA THR A 56 12.77 -10.12 13.23
C THR A 56 13.64 -8.91 12.89
N LEU A 57 13.22 -7.74 13.34
CA LEU A 57 13.99 -6.50 13.30
C LEU A 57 13.86 -5.78 14.66
N SER A 58 14.86 -4.96 14.98
CA SER A 58 14.86 -4.18 16.21
C SER A 58 14.81 -2.70 15.86
N VAL A 59 13.79 -1.99 16.35
CA VAL A 59 13.66 -0.53 16.25
C VAL A 59 13.61 0.00 17.67
N ASP A 60 14.57 0.85 18.04
CA ASP A 60 14.66 1.44 19.39
C ASP A 60 14.49 0.43 20.54
N GLU A 61 15.06 -0.76 20.40
CA GLU A 61 14.98 -1.89 21.36
C GLU A 61 13.62 -2.61 21.45
N ASP A 62 12.60 -2.12 20.74
CA ASP A 62 11.31 -2.81 20.63
C ASP A 62 11.36 -3.93 19.58
N ALA A 63 10.73 -5.06 19.94
CA ALA A 63 10.58 -6.20 19.05
C ALA A 63 9.66 -5.82 17.89
N ASN A 64 10.18 -5.96 16.67
CA ASN A 64 9.42 -5.78 15.45
C ASN A 64 9.75 -6.94 14.51
N SER A 65 8.94 -7.10 13.47
CA SER A 65 9.18 -8.09 12.43
C SER A 65 8.65 -7.62 11.10
N THR A 66 9.17 -8.22 10.04
CA THR A 66 8.79 -7.90 8.67
C THR A 66 8.73 -9.15 7.83
N ARG A 67 7.86 -9.12 6.82
CA ARG A 67 7.79 -10.13 5.76
C ARG A 67 7.43 -9.45 4.45
N VAL A 68 7.73 -10.12 3.34
CA VAL A 68 7.38 -9.66 2.01
C VAL A 68 6.43 -10.66 1.37
N ASP A 69 5.23 -10.19 1.06
CA ASP A 69 4.22 -10.92 0.29
C ASP A 69 4.13 -10.32 -1.13
N CYS A 70 3.70 -11.14 -2.10
CA CYS A 70 3.63 -10.77 -3.51
C CYS A 70 2.21 -10.87 -4.03
N TYR A 71 1.68 -9.76 -4.55
CA TYR A 71 0.29 -9.67 -4.96
C TYR A 71 0.12 -9.13 -6.39
N GLY A 72 -1.05 -9.37 -6.98
CA GLY A 72 -1.40 -8.84 -8.30
C GLY A 72 -2.12 -7.48 -8.26
N ASN A 73 -2.56 -7.05 -7.07
CA ASN A 73 -3.27 -5.80 -6.86
C ASN A 73 -2.92 -5.22 -5.49
N ASP A 74 -2.57 -3.96 -5.44
CA ASP A 74 -2.32 -3.21 -4.21
C ASP A 74 -3.61 -3.04 -3.40
N ARG A 75 -4.57 -2.29 -3.95
CA ARG A 75 -5.71 -1.81 -3.17
C ARG A 75 -6.65 -2.90 -2.66
N ALA A 76 -6.92 -3.91 -3.49
CA ALA A 76 -7.81 -5.01 -3.13
C ALA A 76 -7.21 -5.88 -2.03
N GLU A 77 -5.90 -6.12 -2.09
CA GLU A 77 -5.21 -6.99 -1.15
C GLU A 77 -4.96 -6.27 0.18
N THR A 78 -4.60 -4.99 0.16
CA THR A 78 -4.56 -4.16 1.38
C THR A 78 -5.92 -4.13 2.06
N ALA A 79 -7.01 -3.94 1.31
CA ALA A 79 -8.36 -3.98 1.87
C ALA A 79 -8.70 -5.35 2.49
N ALA A 80 -8.32 -6.45 1.85
CA ALA A 80 -8.57 -7.80 2.35
C ALA A 80 -7.78 -8.08 3.64
N LEU A 81 -6.49 -7.75 3.67
CA LEU A 81 -5.62 -7.96 4.84
C LEU A 81 -6.15 -7.26 6.10
N PHE A 82 -6.57 -6.00 5.96
CA PHE A 82 -7.13 -5.25 7.09
C PHE A 82 -8.57 -5.67 7.44
N ALA A 83 -9.37 -6.12 6.46
CA ALA A 83 -10.71 -6.64 6.71
C ALA A 83 -10.69 -7.97 7.48
N ASP A 84 -9.77 -8.88 7.15
CA ASP A 84 -9.61 -10.17 7.84
C ASP A 84 -9.29 -10.00 9.33
N ALA A 85 -8.65 -8.88 9.69
CA ALA A 85 -8.31 -8.52 11.05
C ALA A 85 -9.31 -7.57 11.74
N ASP A 86 -10.43 -7.23 11.08
CA ASP A 86 -11.40 -6.21 11.52
C ASP A 86 -10.71 -4.88 11.94
N ALA A 87 -9.73 -4.47 11.14
CA ALA A 87 -8.80 -3.40 11.48
C ALA A 87 -8.99 -2.19 10.54
N PRO A 88 -9.23 -0.97 11.06
CA PRO A 88 -9.26 0.23 10.23
C PRO A 88 -7.86 0.58 9.72
N TYR A 89 -7.75 1.12 8.51
CA TYR A 89 -6.47 1.58 7.95
C TYR A 89 -6.61 2.87 7.16
N VAL A 90 -5.48 3.54 6.93
CA VAL A 90 -5.36 4.66 5.99
C VAL A 90 -4.35 4.23 4.92
N LEU A 91 -4.74 4.30 3.65
CA LEU A 91 -3.86 4.06 2.51
C LEU A 91 -3.46 5.39 1.87
N LEU A 92 -2.15 5.61 1.76
CA LEU A 92 -1.55 6.72 1.04
C LEU A 92 -0.91 6.20 -0.24
N GLU A 93 -1.55 6.44 -1.38
CA GLU A 93 -1.01 6.14 -2.71
C GLU A 93 -0.24 7.36 -3.22
N GLN A 94 0.97 7.14 -3.73
CA GLN A 94 1.79 8.18 -4.35
C GLN A 94 1.93 7.90 -5.84
N TYR A 95 1.88 8.95 -6.65
CA TYR A 95 1.95 8.86 -8.10
C TYR A 95 3.03 9.78 -8.66
N THR A 96 3.63 9.38 -9.77
CA THR A 96 4.63 10.13 -10.52
C THR A 96 4.14 10.38 -11.96
N PRO A 97 4.20 11.62 -12.48
CA PRO A 97 4.45 12.87 -11.76
C PRO A 97 3.45 13.10 -10.63
N ALA A 98 3.84 13.88 -9.62
CA ALA A 98 2.93 14.22 -8.53
C ALA A 98 1.65 14.86 -9.09
N ASN A 99 0.51 14.47 -8.52
CA ASN A 99 -0.81 15.03 -8.81
C ASN A 99 -1.43 14.69 -10.17
N THR A 100 -0.86 13.77 -10.94
CA THR A 100 -1.47 13.37 -12.23
C THR A 100 -2.13 12.01 -12.17
N CYS A 101 -1.83 11.19 -11.15
CA CYS A 101 -2.29 9.80 -11.06
C CYS A 101 -1.93 8.94 -12.28
N ASP A 102 -0.91 9.37 -13.04
CA ASP A 102 -0.53 8.69 -14.27
C ASP A 102 0.20 7.38 -14.00
N THR A 103 1.21 7.43 -13.12
CA THR A 103 2.04 6.26 -12.79
C THR A 103 2.03 6.06 -11.30
N PHE A 104 1.55 4.91 -10.83
CA PHE A 104 1.67 4.53 -9.43
C PHE A 104 3.15 4.45 -9.06
N SER A 105 3.52 5.09 -7.96
CA SER A 105 4.89 5.12 -7.45
C SER A 105 5.03 4.11 -6.32
N ASN A 106 4.21 4.24 -5.29
CA ASN A 106 4.12 3.32 -4.17
C ASN A 106 2.81 3.54 -3.40
N GLY A 107 2.49 2.58 -2.53
CA GLY A 107 1.40 2.62 -1.58
C GLY A 107 1.93 2.49 -0.17
N GLN A 108 1.28 3.14 0.77
CA GLN A 108 1.64 3.07 2.19
C GLN A 108 0.37 2.90 3.00
N ALA A 109 0.17 1.71 3.57
CA ALA A 109 -0.97 1.41 4.42
C ALA A 109 -0.57 1.52 5.90
N PHE A 110 -1.30 2.34 6.65
CA PHE A 110 -1.06 2.60 8.06
C PHE A 110 -2.21 2.03 8.88
N TYR A 111 -1.90 1.24 9.91
CA TYR A 111 -2.93 0.76 10.84
C TYR A 111 -3.50 1.96 11.61
N ALA A 112 -4.82 2.15 11.52
CA ALA A 112 -5.50 3.39 11.92
C ALA A 112 -6.19 3.27 13.29
N ASP A 113 -5.48 2.76 14.27
CA ASP A 113 -5.94 2.58 15.66
C ASP A 113 -5.76 3.83 16.54
N GLY A 114 -5.23 4.91 15.98
CA GLY A 114 -4.99 6.18 16.67
C GLY A 114 -3.77 6.17 17.58
N LEU A 115 -2.96 5.11 17.57
CA LEU A 115 -1.71 5.04 18.32
C LEU A 115 -0.54 5.57 17.49
N CYS A 116 0.51 6.01 18.19
CA CYS A 116 1.80 6.28 17.57
C CYS A 116 2.47 4.96 17.25
N ARG A 117 2.73 4.68 15.99
CA ARG A 117 3.35 3.44 15.52
C ARG A 117 4.68 3.77 14.86
N ALA A 118 5.73 3.05 15.25
CA ALA A 118 7.02 3.17 14.60
C ALA A 118 6.89 2.76 13.12
N LEU A 119 7.70 3.41 12.27
CA LEU A 119 7.84 3.05 10.86
C LEU A 119 9.25 2.48 10.67
N PRO A 120 9.43 1.16 10.74
CA PRO A 120 10.74 0.56 10.53
C PRO A 120 11.19 0.74 9.08
N ASN A 121 12.51 0.88 8.88
CA ASN A 121 13.14 0.95 7.56
C ASN A 121 12.65 2.08 6.63
N THR A 122 12.00 3.11 7.17
CA THR A 122 11.70 4.33 6.42
C THR A 122 12.78 5.38 6.66
N SER A 123 13.26 6.03 5.60
CA SER A 123 14.36 7.00 5.69
C SER A 123 13.90 8.42 6.04
N THR A 124 12.62 8.74 5.80
CA THR A 124 12.06 10.09 5.96
C THR A 124 11.28 10.28 7.26
N TYR A 125 10.62 9.22 7.73
CA TYR A 125 9.74 9.25 8.89
C TYR A 125 10.17 8.16 9.88
N GLY A 126 10.05 8.41 11.18
CA GLY A 126 10.30 7.43 12.24
C GLY A 126 9.02 6.84 12.82
N SER A 127 7.90 7.55 12.71
CA SER A 127 6.60 7.08 13.18
C SER A 127 5.43 7.70 12.43
N ALA A 128 4.27 7.08 12.55
CA ALA A 128 2.99 7.59 12.07
C ALA A 128 1.90 7.45 13.13
N LEU A 129 0.92 8.34 13.04
CA LEU A 129 -0.36 8.21 13.72
C LEU A 129 -1.46 8.29 12.67
N ALA A 130 -2.18 7.18 12.48
CA ALA A 130 -3.33 7.09 11.60
C ALA A 130 -4.61 6.86 12.41
N SER A 131 -5.71 7.46 11.98
CA SER A 131 -7.02 7.23 12.60
C SER A 131 -8.16 7.45 11.60
N VAL A 132 -9.18 6.60 11.67
CA VAL A 132 -10.46 6.78 11.00
C VAL A 132 -11.50 7.22 12.04
N ASN A 133 -12.06 8.41 11.88
CA ASN A 133 -13.06 8.96 12.79
C ASN A 133 -14.46 8.40 12.49
N ARG A 134 -15.40 8.54 13.44
CA ARG A 134 -16.78 8.08 13.30
C ARG A 134 -17.53 8.73 12.13
N ASP A 135 -17.16 9.94 11.75
CA ASP A 135 -17.71 10.66 10.59
C ASP A 135 -17.04 10.23 9.27
N LEU A 136 -16.23 9.17 9.29
CA LEU A 136 -15.43 8.64 8.17
C LEU A 136 -14.36 9.62 7.67
N SER A 137 -14.04 10.66 8.45
CA SER A 137 -12.85 11.46 8.19
C SER A 137 -11.59 10.68 8.57
N VAL A 138 -10.54 10.85 7.77
CA VAL A 138 -9.24 10.21 7.97
C VAL A 138 -8.21 11.23 8.40
N LYS A 139 -7.33 10.82 9.30
CA LYS A 139 -6.16 11.58 9.73
C LYS A 139 -4.94 10.70 9.62
N LEU A 140 -3.88 11.23 9.02
CA LEU A 140 -2.55 10.63 8.98
C LEU A 140 -1.53 11.70 9.32
N GLN A 141 -0.77 11.48 10.37
CA GLN A 141 0.33 12.35 10.79
C GLN A 141 1.63 11.56 10.69
N LEU A 142 2.64 12.13 10.04
CA LEU A 142 3.96 11.53 9.87
C LEU A 142 4.98 12.35 10.67
N PHE A 143 5.89 11.66 11.35
CA PHE A 143 6.84 12.26 12.28
C PHE A 143 8.26 11.79 11.95
N SER A 144 9.25 12.65 12.16
CA SER A 144 10.67 12.32 11.93
C SER A 144 11.30 11.51 13.08
N ASP A 145 10.64 11.46 14.25
CA ASP A 145 11.04 10.66 15.40
C ASP A 145 10.11 9.46 15.60
N THR A 146 10.49 8.51 16.46
CA THR A 146 9.70 7.33 16.83
C THR A 146 8.66 7.61 17.91
N ALA A 147 8.79 8.73 18.63
CA ALA A 147 7.90 9.11 19.73
C ALA A 147 6.72 10.01 19.33
N CYS A 148 6.49 10.23 18.03
CA CYS A 148 5.48 11.15 17.50
C CYS A 148 5.53 12.58 18.09
N THR A 149 6.73 13.14 18.28
CA THR A 149 6.90 14.50 18.84
C THR A 149 7.32 15.54 17.81
N LYS A 150 7.92 15.11 16.69
CA LYS A 150 8.43 15.99 15.61
C LYS A 150 7.63 15.75 14.34
N MET A 151 6.47 16.40 14.24
CA MET A 151 5.57 16.24 13.10
C MET A 151 6.14 16.89 11.84
N GLU A 152 6.24 16.11 10.77
CA GLU A 152 6.73 16.54 9.45
C GLU A 152 5.58 16.74 8.46
N SER A 153 4.51 15.96 8.59
CA SER A 153 3.37 16.03 7.67
C SER A 153 2.07 15.72 8.38
N ASN A 154 0.99 16.39 7.96
CA ASN A 154 -0.34 16.21 8.52
C ASN A 154 -1.39 16.20 7.40
N TYR A 155 -1.94 15.02 7.14
CA TYR A 155 -2.99 14.80 6.17
C TYR A 155 -4.31 14.65 6.90
N TRP A 156 -5.31 15.42 6.47
CA TRP A 156 -6.67 15.30 6.97
C TRP A 156 -7.66 15.38 5.80
N ARG A 157 -8.66 14.51 5.81
CA ARG A 157 -9.73 14.48 4.80
C ARG A 157 -11.06 14.13 5.44
N ARG A 158 -12.12 14.79 4.97
CA ARG A 158 -13.50 14.58 5.45
C ARG A 158 -14.16 13.31 4.92
N ARG A 159 -13.57 12.64 3.94
CA ARG A 159 -14.02 11.35 3.39
C ARG A 159 -12.83 10.50 2.95
N VAL A 160 -13.02 9.18 2.99
CA VAL A 160 -12.12 8.15 2.45
C VAL A 160 -12.22 8.18 0.92
N ASP A 161 -11.47 9.09 0.29
CA ASP A 161 -11.37 9.20 -1.17
C ASP A 161 -9.91 8.99 -1.59
N VAL A 162 -9.68 8.33 -2.73
CA VAL A 162 -8.35 8.27 -3.37
C VAL A 162 -7.95 9.68 -3.79
N PHE A 163 -6.83 10.18 -3.29
CA PHE A 163 -6.37 11.51 -3.60
C PHE A 163 -5.33 11.50 -4.72
N CYS A 164 -5.79 11.87 -5.91
CA CYS A 164 -4.96 12.23 -7.05
C CYS A 164 -4.55 13.71 -6.97
N GLY A 165 -3.84 14.09 -5.91
CA GLY A 165 -3.02 15.32 -5.86
C GLY A 165 -3.64 16.70 -5.63
N VAL A 166 -2.68 17.63 -5.48
CA VAL A 166 -2.61 19.06 -5.12
C VAL A 166 -2.13 19.28 -3.67
N TYR A 167 -0.80 19.29 -3.50
CA TYR A 167 -0.15 20.15 -2.52
C TYR A 167 -0.14 21.56 -3.11
N GLU A 168 -0.80 22.52 -2.46
CA GLU A 168 -0.57 23.95 -2.70
C GLU A 168 0.68 24.44 -1.95
#